data_AF-A0A2E2STJ4-F1
#
_entry.id   AF-A0A2E2STJ4-F1
#
_cell.length_a   1.000
_cell.length_b   1.000
_cell.length_c   1.000
_cell.angle_alpha   90.00
_cell.angle_beta   90.00
_cell.angle_gamma   90.00
#
_symmetry.space_group_name_H-M   'P 1'
#
loop_
_entity.id
_entity.type
_entity.pdbx_description
1 polymer ?
#
loop_
_entity_poly.entity_id
_entity_poly.type
_entity_poly.pdbx_seq_one_letter_code
_entity_poly.pdbx_strand_id
1 'polypeptide(L)'
;MKKFKLSSLIFFLFTSFFGFSQNQVPIISNVNASINETTKTVNIVYDLSDAEGDEMEVWIQVSVDDGKTWVIPIEYDSLNGDFGESILSGSQKSITWSYNESLLSNYAQGLTSMLIRVVADDHIEIPLTEIVSKIDSARIISSLYQYEGIRHHITDPVFKNEIIDSLETIFNIANLYNYRQGPIYGGYQIKNIVGFSSGTRTPSKSWLTSAHYDSVENSPGTNDNGTGMVAIAEAVRILSDYNTKNSLRYLFFDLEEPGLIGSQFYVQTGIPFWEDMQGLINMDMLGYYSEYPNTQSFPFGFDFYYPEVYNALIDDSWRANWIGSIYTNLTSSLEEDFRDIANTYVPELKIHSFLVPGNGELIPDMRRSDHAPFWDIGVPALFLSDGGEFRNPYYHTTNDILSTLDIDFLLNNIKAVVTTLAYKAELEHSATMESNILELELPLAMIEMKSPQNSILPFPNPSDGIQDFQISLIEEGMVKLIITDMAGRVIDKTLSKWMPSGKSIYNYNKDLSDGSYHISLELNGVIIGSSNLITYSHKH
;
A
#
# COMPACT_ATOMS: atom_id res chain seq x y z
N MET A 1 8.27 50.99 -73.36
CA MET A 1 8.33 49.51 -73.35
C MET A 1 8.87 49.04 -72.02
N LYS A 2 8.20 48.05 -71.44
CA LYS A 2 8.34 47.47 -70.09
C LYS A 2 9.73 46.88 -69.81
N LYS A 3 10.21 47.03 -68.57
CA LYS A 3 10.90 45.98 -67.80
C LYS A 3 10.57 46.17 -66.32
N PHE A 4 9.69 45.33 -65.77
CA PHE A 4 9.45 45.22 -64.33
C PHE A 4 10.42 44.17 -63.76
N LYS A 5 11.19 44.55 -62.74
CA LYS A 5 11.99 43.65 -61.91
C LYS A 5 11.11 43.13 -60.77
N LEU A 6 11.19 41.82 -60.57
CA LEU A 6 10.61 41.08 -59.46
C LEU A 6 11.49 41.29 -58.21
N SER A 7 10.90 41.73 -57.10
CA SER A 7 11.56 41.72 -55.79
C SER A 7 10.62 41.08 -54.79
N SER A 8 10.99 39.88 -54.35
CA SER A 8 10.31 39.08 -53.34
C SER A 8 10.40 39.74 -51.97
N LEU A 9 9.27 39.90 -51.29
CA LEU A 9 9.19 40.33 -49.90
C LEU A 9 9.09 39.06 -49.03
N ILE A 10 10.11 38.79 -48.23
CA ILE A 10 10.12 37.71 -47.23
C ILE A 10 9.52 38.30 -45.94
N PHE A 11 8.37 37.77 -45.52
CA PHE A 11 7.80 38.03 -44.20
C PHE A 11 8.45 37.05 -43.20
N PHE A 12 9.28 37.56 -42.29
CA PHE A 12 9.69 36.82 -41.11
C PHE A 12 8.57 36.93 -40.06
N LEU A 13 7.83 35.85 -39.83
CA LEU A 13 7.05 35.69 -38.60
C LEU A 13 8.03 35.36 -37.47
N PHE A 14 8.25 36.30 -36.56
CA PHE A 14 8.80 36.00 -35.24
C PHE A 14 7.68 35.36 -34.41
N THR A 15 7.64 34.04 -34.36
CA THR A 15 6.91 33.32 -33.29
C THR A 15 7.81 33.31 -32.07
N SER A 16 7.51 34.18 -31.11
CA SER A 16 8.02 34.08 -29.74
C SER A 16 7.57 32.74 -29.15
N PHE A 17 8.49 31.78 -29.07
CA PHE A 17 8.36 30.64 -28.17
C PHE A 17 8.36 31.20 -26.74
N PHE A 18 7.18 31.34 -26.14
CA PHE A 18 7.09 31.28 -24.69
C PHE A 18 7.42 29.84 -24.32
N GLY A 19 8.65 29.62 -23.83
CA GLY A 19 8.91 28.43 -23.03
C GLY A 19 7.97 28.51 -21.83
N PHE A 20 7.12 27.51 -21.64
CA PHE A 20 6.45 27.32 -20.37
C PHE A 20 7.56 27.20 -19.32
N SER A 21 7.70 28.20 -18.45
CA SER A 21 8.48 28.00 -17.23
C SER A 21 7.71 26.93 -16.44
N GLN A 22 8.30 25.75 -16.25
CA GLN A 22 7.79 24.81 -15.28
C GLN A 22 7.98 25.46 -13.91
N ASN A 23 6.90 25.55 -13.11
CA ASN A 23 7.00 26.06 -11.74
C ASN A 23 8.02 25.21 -10.96
N GLN A 24 8.92 25.84 -10.23
CA GLN A 24 9.97 25.15 -9.49
C GLN A 24 9.47 24.80 -8.09
N VAL A 25 9.73 23.56 -7.64
CA VAL A 25 9.39 23.17 -6.26
C VAL A 25 10.04 24.13 -5.26
N PRO A 26 9.33 24.47 -4.16
CA PRO A 26 9.90 25.23 -3.07
C PRO A 26 11.23 24.66 -2.58
N ILE A 27 12.07 25.50 -1.97
CA ILE A 27 13.34 25.08 -1.37
C ILE A 27 13.33 25.43 0.10
N ILE A 28 13.53 24.41 0.94
CA ILE A 28 13.78 24.55 2.37
C ILE A 28 15.28 24.32 2.61
N SER A 29 15.90 25.17 3.41
CA SER A 29 17.31 25.00 3.79
C SER A 29 17.58 25.46 5.22
N ASN A 30 18.79 25.16 5.72
CA ASN A 30 19.25 25.59 7.04
C ASN A 30 18.30 25.21 8.20
N VAL A 31 17.63 24.06 8.10
CA VAL A 31 16.73 23.58 9.17
C VAL A 31 17.55 23.18 10.39
N ASN A 32 17.28 23.84 11.52
CA ASN A 32 17.85 23.52 12.81
C ASN A 32 16.75 23.50 13.86
N ALA A 33 16.77 22.48 14.72
CA ALA A 33 15.85 22.39 15.83
C ALA A 33 16.61 22.38 17.16
N SER A 34 15.96 22.92 18.19
CA SER A 34 16.45 22.92 19.57
C SER A 34 15.31 22.65 20.54
N ILE A 35 15.55 21.83 21.56
CA ILE A 35 14.54 21.48 22.56
C ILE A 35 14.79 22.19 23.88
N ASN A 36 13.71 22.64 24.51
CA ASN A 36 13.71 23.08 25.90
C ASN A 36 12.78 22.15 26.69
N GLU A 37 13.40 21.22 27.43
CA GLU A 37 12.68 20.21 28.20
C GLU A 37 11.99 20.77 29.45
N THR A 38 12.39 21.96 29.92
CA THR A 38 11.74 22.61 31.07
C THR A 38 10.39 23.17 30.66
N THR A 39 10.32 23.80 29.49
CA THR A 39 9.07 24.36 28.96
C THR A 39 8.32 23.40 28.05
N LYS A 40 8.90 22.23 27.75
CA LYS A 40 8.39 21.24 26.77
C LYS A 40 8.10 21.88 25.41
N THR A 41 9.08 22.64 24.91
CA THR A 41 8.98 23.32 23.61
C THR A 41 10.15 22.95 22.71
N VAL A 42 9.88 22.71 21.42
CA VAL A 42 10.88 22.61 20.36
C VAL A 42 10.84 23.89 19.54
N ASN A 43 11.98 24.55 19.36
CA ASN A 43 12.14 25.68 18.45
C ASN A 43 12.84 25.22 17.18
N ILE A 44 12.22 25.46 16.04
CA ILE A 44 12.67 25.09 14.71
C ILE A 44 12.94 26.37 13.95
N VAL A 45 14.13 26.49 13.35
CA VAL A 45 14.52 27.61 12.49
C VAL A 45 14.83 27.06 11.11
N TYR A 46 14.39 27.75 10.07
CA TYR A 46 14.58 27.34 8.68
C TYR A 46 14.63 28.55 7.73
N ASP A 47 15.20 28.33 6.56
CA ASP A 47 15.12 29.25 5.42
C ASP A 47 14.17 28.66 4.37
N LEU A 48 13.38 29.52 3.74
CA LEU A 48 12.41 29.15 2.72
C LEU A 48 12.56 30.04 1.49
N SER A 49 12.56 29.44 0.31
CA SER A 49 12.53 30.18 -0.95
C SER A 49 11.71 29.46 -2.00
N ASP A 50 10.99 30.26 -2.78
CA ASP A 50 10.29 29.86 -3.99
C ASP A 50 10.79 30.75 -5.14
N ALA A 51 11.01 30.18 -6.33
CA ALA A 51 11.66 30.92 -7.43
C ALA A 51 10.69 31.88 -8.13
N GLU A 52 9.41 31.57 -8.11
CA GLU A 52 8.30 32.32 -8.66
C GLU A 52 7.80 33.40 -7.68
N GLY A 53 8.14 33.26 -6.39
CA GLY A 53 7.75 34.15 -5.32
C GLY A 53 6.34 33.87 -4.81
N ASP A 54 5.86 32.64 -5.00
CA ASP A 54 4.55 32.19 -4.58
C ASP A 54 4.47 32.12 -3.03
N GLU A 55 3.25 32.24 -2.53
CA GLU A 55 2.95 31.97 -1.12
C GLU A 55 2.89 30.45 -0.92
N MET A 56 3.51 29.96 0.16
CA MET A 56 3.56 28.52 0.47
C MET A 56 2.80 28.22 1.75
N GLU A 57 2.26 27.00 1.85
CA GLU A 57 1.84 26.41 3.12
C GLU A 57 3.02 25.68 3.77
N VAL A 58 3.25 25.89 5.06
CA VAL A 58 4.35 25.25 5.81
C VAL A 58 3.83 24.47 7.02
N TRP A 59 4.26 23.22 7.19
CA TRP A 59 3.98 22.42 8.38
C TRP A 59 5.18 21.57 8.79
N ILE A 60 5.03 20.83 9.89
CA ILE A 60 6.08 19.96 10.40
C ILE A 60 5.59 18.52 10.60
N GLN A 61 6.52 17.58 10.43
CA GLN A 61 6.39 16.20 10.85
C GLN A 61 7.47 15.85 11.88
N VAL A 62 7.19 14.87 12.71
CA VAL A 62 8.09 14.38 13.76
C VAL A 62 8.33 12.89 13.56
N SER A 63 9.58 12.48 13.64
CA SER A 63 9.96 11.07 13.71
C SER A 63 10.65 10.78 15.04
N VAL A 64 10.38 9.61 15.58
CA VAL A 64 10.92 9.11 16.85
C VAL A 64 11.60 7.75 16.71
N ASP A 65 11.82 7.32 15.46
CA ASP A 65 12.38 6.03 15.09
C ASP A 65 13.47 6.14 14.01
N ASP A 66 14.17 7.29 14.00
CA ASP A 66 15.26 7.61 13.08
C ASP A 66 14.80 7.76 11.62
N GLY A 67 13.69 8.48 11.42
CA GLY A 67 13.15 8.84 10.10
C GLY A 67 12.36 7.73 9.39
N LYS A 68 12.13 6.59 10.05
CA LYS A 68 11.42 5.45 9.44
C LYS A 68 9.92 5.71 9.34
N THR A 69 9.33 6.30 10.38
CA THR A 69 7.93 6.72 10.40
C THR A 69 7.81 8.17 10.84
N TRP A 70 6.76 8.83 10.36
CA TRP A 70 6.51 10.24 10.59
C TRP A 70 5.10 10.45 11.12
N VAL A 71 4.95 11.40 12.02
CA VAL A 71 3.66 11.81 12.57
C VAL A 71 3.54 13.32 12.49
N ILE A 72 2.30 13.80 12.37
CA ILE A 72 2.03 15.23 12.47
C ILE A 72 1.66 15.53 13.92
N PRO A 73 2.24 16.57 14.54
CA PRO A 73 1.79 17.04 15.83
C PRO A 73 0.30 17.37 15.79
N ILE A 74 -0.51 16.62 16.52
CA ILE A 74 -1.98 16.55 16.35
C ILE A 74 -2.69 17.84 16.82
N GLU A 75 -2.00 18.76 17.47
CA GLU A 75 -2.61 19.97 18.04
C GLU A 75 -2.06 21.21 17.33
N TYR A 76 -2.78 21.73 16.32
CA TYR A 76 -2.44 23.01 15.67
C TYR A 76 -2.25 24.16 16.69
N ASP A 77 -3.02 24.14 17.78
CA ASP A 77 -2.91 25.09 18.89
C ASP A 77 -1.56 25.01 19.64
N SER A 78 -0.78 23.95 19.42
CA SER A 78 0.54 23.75 20.01
C SER A 78 1.67 24.36 19.17
N LEU A 79 1.37 24.83 17.95
CA LEU A 79 2.31 25.46 17.03
C LEU A 79 2.13 26.97 17.00
N ASN A 80 3.25 27.70 16.90
CA ASN A 80 3.26 29.14 16.73
C ASN A 80 4.45 29.56 15.84
N GLY A 81 4.32 30.68 15.13
CA GLY A 81 5.36 31.25 14.27
C GLY A 81 5.04 31.16 12.79
N ASP A 82 6.07 30.98 11.96
CA ASP A 82 5.99 30.89 10.50
C ASP A 82 5.55 29.47 10.07
N PHE A 83 4.27 29.15 10.27
CA PHE A 83 3.65 27.89 9.84
C PHE A 83 2.21 28.14 9.37
N GLY A 84 1.62 27.18 8.66
CA GLY A 84 0.32 27.28 8.02
C GLY A 84 0.42 27.96 6.66
N GLU A 85 -0.68 28.57 6.25
CA GLU A 85 -0.88 29.19 4.93
C GLU A 85 -0.14 30.52 4.77
N SER A 86 0.04 30.95 3.52
CA SER A 86 0.51 32.30 3.16
C SER A 86 1.92 32.66 3.67
N ILE A 87 2.83 31.68 3.74
CA ILE A 87 4.22 31.90 4.12
C ILE A 87 5.02 32.29 2.88
N LEU A 88 5.52 33.54 2.85
CA LEU A 88 6.40 34.03 1.78
C LEU A 88 7.84 33.55 1.98
N SER A 89 8.64 33.55 0.92
CA SER A 89 10.10 33.36 0.98
C SER A 89 10.77 34.24 2.04
N GLY A 90 11.79 33.70 2.72
CA GLY A 90 12.58 34.44 3.72
C GLY A 90 13.54 33.56 4.51
N SER A 91 14.55 34.19 5.11
CA SER A 91 15.54 33.52 5.97
C SER A 91 15.20 33.64 7.45
N GLN A 92 15.67 32.69 8.25
CA GLN A 92 15.49 32.62 9.71
C GLN A 92 14.00 32.64 10.12
N LYS A 93 13.15 31.96 9.36
CA LYS A 93 11.78 31.66 9.77
C LYS A 93 11.80 30.75 10.99
N SER A 94 10.79 30.83 11.83
CA SER A 94 10.76 30.08 13.08
C SER A 94 9.40 29.47 13.39
N ILE A 95 9.41 28.23 13.84
CA ILE A 95 8.24 27.52 14.38
C ILE A 95 8.58 27.10 15.81
N THR A 96 7.71 27.42 16.75
CA THR A 96 7.76 26.89 18.11
C THR A 96 6.64 25.88 18.27
N TRP A 97 7.02 24.65 18.63
CA TRP A 97 6.10 23.56 18.93
C TRP A 97 6.11 23.24 20.41
N SER A 98 4.95 23.31 21.08
CA SER A 98 4.77 22.86 22.46
C SER A 98 4.38 21.38 22.45
N TYR A 99 5.30 20.49 22.82
CA TYR A 99 5.09 19.05 22.67
C TYR A 99 4.57 18.39 23.95
N ASN A 100 3.86 17.28 23.77
CA ASN A 100 3.39 16.42 24.86
C ASN A 100 4.08 15.05 24.76
N GLU A 101 4.85 14.69 25.78
CA GLU A 101 5.61 13.43 25.84
C GLU A 101 4.71 12.20 25.74
N SER A 102 3.49 12.25 26.27
CA SER A 102 2.55 11.13 26.19
C SER A 102 2.11 10.83 24.76
N LEU A 103 1.97 11.86 23.91
CA LEU A 103 1.66 11.68 22.48
C LEU A 103 2.82 11.02 21.73
N LEU A 104 4.05 11.45 22.00
CA LEU A 104 5.26 10.90 21.36
C LEU A 104 5.50 9.43 21.74
N SER A 105 5.19 9.06 22.98
CA SER A 105 5.40 7.69 23.49
C SER A 105 4.51 6.64 22.83
N ASN A 106 3.45 7.07 22.13
CA ASN A 106 2.61 6.16 21.36
C ASN A 106 3.33 5.61 20.12
N TYR A 107 4.31 6.33 19.57
CA TYR A 107 4.91 6.02 18.26
C TYR A 107 6.27 5.32 18.34
N ALA A 108 7.00 5.45 19.46
CA ALA A 108 8.21 4.68 19.70
C ALA A 108 8.42 4.36 21.18
N GLN A 109 8.93 3.16 21.44
CA GLN A 109 9.35 2.73 22.77
C GLN A 109 10.73 3.30 23.09
N GLY A 110 10.90 3.90 24.27
CA GLY A 110 12.20 4.41 24.70
C GLY A 110 12.68 5.55 23.82
N LEU A 111 11.90 6.63 23.76
CA LEU A 111 12.24 7.86 23.06
C LEU A 111 13.60 8.41 23.55
N THR A 112 14.66 8.13 22.82
CA THR A 112 15.98 8.70 23.10
C THR A 112 16.24 9.94 22.28
N SER A 113 15.59 10.06 21.11
CA SER A 113 15.75 11.19 20.22
C SER A 113 14.51 11.44 19.37
N MET A 114 14.46 12.62 18.74
CA MET A 114 13.47 12.96 17.72
C MET A 114 14.12 13.69 16.55
N LEU A 115 13.51 13.53 15.37
CA LEU A 115 13.81 14.27 14.15
C LEU A 115 12.59 15.12 13.78
N ILE A 116 12.83 16.35 13.35
CA ILE A 116 11.79 17.23 12.82
C ILE A 116 11.99 17.37 11.33
N ARG A 117 10.92 17.24 10.56
CA ARG A 117 10.90 17.55 9.13
C ARG A 117 10.01 18.76 8.92
N VAL A 118 10.53 19.78 8.24
CA VAL A 118 9.74 20.90 7.73
C VAL A 118 9.28 20.55 6.32
N VAL A 119 8.02 20.84 6.02
CA VAL A 119 7.42 20.67 4.69
C VAL A 119 6.90 22.01 4.21
N ALA A 120 7.09 22.32 2.93
CA ALA A 120 6.60 23.53 2.28
C ALA A 120 6.02 23.19 0.91
N ASP A 121 4.77 23.58 0.67
CA ASP A 121 3.96 23.27 -0.51
C ASP A 121 3.44 24.56 -1.12
N ASP A 122 3.59 24.73 -2.43
CA ASP A 122 3.11 25.91 -3.18
C ASP A 122 1.72 25.70 -3.79
N HIS A 123 1.13 24.52 -3.57
CA HIS A 123 -0.17 24.09 -4.10
C HIS A 123 -0.28 24.05 -5.62
N ILE A 124 0.85 23.95 -6.32
CA ILE A 124 0.84 23.74 -7.75
C ILE A 124 0.45 22.30 -8.05
N GLU A 125 -0.63 22.15 -8.83
CA GLU A 125 -1.10 20.83 -9.24
C GLU A 125 -0.07 20.15 -10.14
N ILE A 126 0.34 18.93 -9.77
CA ILE A 126 1.16 18.06 -10.61
C ILE A 126 0.23 17.29 -11.55
N PRO A 127 0.24 17.57 -12.86
CA PRO A 127 -0.69 16.93 -13.79
C PRO A 127 -0.35 15.45 -13.94
N LEU A 128 -1.35 14.57 -13.83
CA LEU A 128 -1.16 13.13 -13.97
C LEU A 128 -0.62 12.71 -15.35
N THR A 129 -0.75 13.55 -16.38
CA THR A 129 -0.08 13.33 -17.69
C THR A 129 1.43 13.29 -17.57
N GLU A 130 2.01 13.99 -16.58
CA GLU A 130 3.44 13.92 -16.28
C GLU A 130 3.83 12.51 -15.82
N ILE A 131 3.05 11.94 -14.90
CA ILE A 131 3.25 10.58 -14.37
C ILE A 131 3.17 9.54 -15.50
N VAL A 132 2.14 9.63 -16.34
CA VAL A 132 1.98 8.75 -17.50
C VAL A 132 3.17 8.85 -18.45
N SER A 133 3.68 10.07 -18.68
CA SER A 133 4.82 10.31 -19.59
C SER A 133 6.16 9.76 -19.07
N LYS A 134 6.27 9.57 -17.75
CA LYS A 134 7.48 9.04 -17.11
C LYS A 134 7.62 7.53 -17.26
N ILE A 135 6.56 6.79 -17.61
CA ILE A 135 6.60 5.32 -17.77
C ILE A 135 7.55 4.91 -18.90
N ASP A 136 8.56 4.11 -18.58
CA ASP A 136 9.65 3.75 -19.50
C ASP A 136 9.59 2.28 -19.92
N SER A 137 9.18 2.05 -21.17
CA SER A 137 9.10 0.72 -21.78
C SER A 137 10.44 -0.04 -21.79
N ALA A 138 11.57 0.63 -22.02
CA ALA A 138 12.86 -0.04 -22.10
C ALA A 138 13.31 -0.53 -20.73
N ARG A 139 13.02 0.24 -19.68
CA ARG A 139 13.26 -0.18 -18.29
C ARG A 139 12.38 -1.35 -17.90
N ILE A 140 11.08 -1.28 -18.21
CA ILE A 140 10.12 -2.36 -17.90
C ILE A 140 10.56 -3.68 -18.55
N ILE A 141 10.89 -3.66 -19.85
CA ILE A 141 11.40 -4.84 -20.56
C ILE A 141 12.71 -5.34 -19.93
N SER A 142 13.64 -4.43 -19.60
CA SER A 142 14.90 -4.81 -18.96
C SER A 142 14.70 -5.45 -17.59
N SER A 143 13.73 -4.98 -16.79
CA SER A 143 13.40 -5.56 -15.49
C SER A 143 12.73 -6.93 -15.64
N LEU A 144 11.83 -7.10 -16.61
CA LEU A 144 11.24 -8.42 -16.90
C LEU A 144 12.30 -9.44 -17.27
N TYR A 145 13.26 -9.08 -18.11
CA TYR A 145 14.39 -9.95 -18.43
C TYR A 145 15.21 -10.36 -17.20
N GLN A 146 15.28 -9.52 -16.16
CA GLN A 146 15.95 -9.85 -14.90
C GLN A 146 15.10 -10.74 -14.00
N TYR A 147 13.78 -10.62 -14.08
CA TYR A 147 12.84 -11.37 -13.23
C TYR A 147 12.40 -12.71 -13.82
N GLU A 148 12.55 -12.90 -15.14
CA GLU A 148 12.31 -14.17 -15.82
C GLU A 148 13.25 -15.27 -15.28
N GLY A 149 12.69 -16.21 -14.55
CA GLY A 149 13.40 -17.34 -13.97
C GLY A 149 12.61 -17.97 -12.82
N ILE A 150 12.99 -19.19 -12.41
CA ILE A 150 12.23 -19.93 -11.40
C ILE A 150 12.45 -19.28 -10.03
N ARG A 151 11.39 -18.75 -9.42
CA ARG A 151 11.42 -18.08 -8.11
C ARG A 151 10.81 -18.96 -7.02
N HIS A 152 11.12 -20.25 -7.08
CA HIS A 152 10.61 -21.25 -6.15
C HIS A 152 11.64 -21.62 -5.07
N HIS A 153 11.20 -21.65 -3.81
CA HIS A 153 12.08 -21.78 -2.65
C HIS A 153 12.79 -23.14 -2.51
N ILE A 154 12.33 -24.18 -3.21
CA ILE A 154 12.95 -25.52 -3.20
C ILE A 154 13.77 -25.77 -4.47
N THR A 155 13.21 -25.43 -5.63
CA THR A 155 13.78 -25.84 -6.93
C THR A 155 14.81 -24.84 -7.45
N ASP A 156 14.69 -23.56 -7.10
CA ASP A 156 15.73 -22.56 -7.38
C ASP A 156 15.80 -21.47 -6.28
N PRO A 157 16.25 -21.84 -5.06
CA PRO A 157 16.42 -20.87 -3.98
C PRO A 157 17.50 -19.83 -4.25
N VAL A 158 18.43 -20.08 -5.18
CA VAL A 158 19.51 -19.14 -5.48
C VAL A 158 18.94 -17.96 -6.25
N PHE A 159 18.28 -18.24 -7.39
CA PHE A 159 17.65 -17.18 -8.18
C PHE A 159 16.57 -16.44 -7.38
N LYS A 160 15.75 -17.17 -6.60
CA LYS A 160 14.77 -16.52 -5.71
C LYS A 160 15.40 -15.50 -4.76
N ASN A 161 16.56 -15.80 -4.15
CA ASN A 161 17.23 -14.84 -3.27
C ASN A 161 17.84 -13.66 -4.04
N GLU A 162 18.35 -13.86 -5.26
CA GLU A 162 18.81 -12.76 -6.13
C GLU A 162 17.67 -11.79 -6.46
N ILE A 163 16.46 -12.31 -6.71
CA ILE A 163 15.26 -11.50 -6.90
C ILE A 163 14.92 -10.71 -5.64
N ILE A 164 14.94 -11.35 -4.47
CA ILE A 164 14.67 -10.65 -3.20
C ILE A 164 15.65 -9.47 -3.01
N ASP A 165 16.94 -9.69 -3.23
CA ASP A 165 17.95 -8.64 -3.09
C ASP A 165 17.76 -7.52 -4.15
N SER A 166 17.33 -7.87 -5.36
CA SER A 166 16.99 -6.91 -6.41
C SER A 166 15.78 -6.05 -6.04
N LEU A 167 14.72 -6.65 -5.50
CA LEU A 167 13.52 -5.94 -5.06
C LEU A 167 13.80 -4.97 -3.91
N GLU A 168 14.64 -5.35 -2.93
CA GLU A 168 15.09 -4.42 -1.90
C GLU A 168 15.96 -3.29 -2.44
N THR A 169 16.79 -3.59 -3.45
CA THR A 169 17.63 -2.59 -4.09
C THR A 169 16.80 -1.47 -4.72
N ILE A 170 15.61 -1.75 -5.23
CA ILE A 170 14.69 -0.72 -5.74
C ILE A 170 14.35 0.29 -4.65
N PHE A 171 13.98 -0.17 -3.45
CA PHE A 171 13.66 0.70 -2.32
C PHE A 171 14.88 1.46 -1.81
N ASN A 172 16.05 0.81 -1.76
CA ASN A 172 17.29 1.45 -1.33
C ASN A 172 17.73 2.58 -2.27
N ILE A 173 17.61 2.38 -3.59
CA ILE A 173 17.91 3.42 -4.58
C ILE A 173 16.93 4.60 -4.45
N ALA A 174 15.66 4.31 -4.17
CA ALA A 174 14.62 5.32 -3.92
C ALA A 174 14.67 5.95 -2.52
N ASN A 175 15.65 5.56 -1.67
CA ASN A 175 15.78 6.01 -0.29
C ASN A 175 14.51 5.79 0.55
N LEU A 176 13.78 4.71 0.30
CA LEU A 176 12.56 4.35 1.04
C LEU A 176 12.88 3.44 2.22
N TYR A 177 12.17 3.65 3.33
CA TYR A 177 12.20 2.71 4.45
C TYR A 177 11.68 1.35 3.98
N ASN A 178 12.47 0.31 4.20
CA ASN A 178 12.11 -1.04 3.78
C ASN A 178 12.57 -2.11 4.77
N TYR A 179 11.86 -3.24 4.77
CA TYR A 179 12.16 -4.39 5.62
C TYR A 179 11.59 -5.68 5.05
N ARG A 180 12.16 -6.82 5.49
CA ARG A 180 11.59 -8.15 5.27
C ARG A 180 10.67 -8.55 6.42
N GLN A 181 9.55 -9.19 6.13
CA GLN A 181 8.59 -9.70 7.11
C GLN A 181 8.19 -11.13 6.80
N GLY A 182 8.06 -11.96 7.83
CA GLY A 182 7.53 -13.31 7.71
C GLY A 182 8.02 -14.22 8.84
N PRO A 183 7.23 -15.23 9.23
CA PRO A 183 7.69 -16.26 10.16
C PRO A 183 8.45 -17.38 9.42
N ILE A 184 8.93 -18.35 10.20
CA ILE A 184 9.34 -19.65 9.66
C ILE A 184 8.07 -20.48 9.40
N TYR A 185 7.87 -20.92 8.17
CA TYR A 185 6.79 -21.81 7.74
C TYR A 185 7.39 -23.05 7.06
N GLY A 186 7.06 -24.25 7.54
CA GLY A 186 7.58 -25.49 6.95
C GLY A 186 9.11 -25.61 6.95
N GLY A 187 9.82 -24.87 7.81
CA GLY A 187 11.28 -24.79 7.82
C GLY A 187 11.89 -23.76 6.85
N TYR A 188 11.06 -23.09 6.04
CA TYR A 188 11.46 -21.96 5.21
C TYR A 188 11.13 -20.63 5.90
N GLN A 189 12.08 -19.70 5.88
CA GLN A 189 11.86 -18.34 6.39
C GLN A 189 11.16 -17.53 5.30
N ILE A 190 9.89 -17.20 5.52
CA ILE A 190 9.11 -16.32 4.63
C ILE A 190 9.73 -14.93 4.61
N LYS A 191 9.76 -14.30 3.44
CA LYS A 191 10.33 -12.98 3.22
C LYS A 191 9.44 -12.10 2.36
N ASN A 192 8.29 -11.67 2.89
CA ASN A 192 7.58 -10.53 2.30
C ASN A 192 8.51 -9.31 2.31
N ILE A 193 8.56 -8.58 1.21
CA ILE A 193 9.41 -7.38 1.08
C ILE A 193 8.49 -6.18 1.10
N VAL A 194 8.72 -5.29 2.06
CA VAL A 194 7.85 -4.13 2.31
C VAL A 194 8.66 -2.87 2.12
N GLY A 195 8.23 -2.02 1.19
CA GLY A 195 8.68 -0.63 1.06
C GLY A 195 7.62 0.34 1.56
N PHE A 196 8.05 1.43 2.19
CA PHE A 196 7.17 2.46 2.76
C PHE A 196 7.64 3.86 2.38
N SER A 197 6.76 4.63 1.78
CA SER A 197 6.90 6.07 1.58
C SER A 197 5.88 6.77 2.48
N SER A 198 6.36 7.57 3.43
CA SER A 198 5.49 8.27 4.37
C SER A 198 4.89 9.51 3.72
N GLY A 199 3.56 9.65 3.80
CA GLY A 199 2.87 10.86 3.43
C GLY A 199 3.25 12.03 4.33
N THR A 200 3.15 13.25 3.82
CA THR A 200 3.52 14.51 4.50
C THR A 200 2.39 15.06 5.37
N ARG A 201 1.12 14.81 5.00
CA ARG A 201 -0.08 15.37 5.67
C ARG A 201 -0.96 14.34 6.36
N THR A 202 -1.03 13.13 5.83
CA THR A 202 -1.80 12.05 6.42
C THR A 202 -0.94 10.79 6.46
N PRO A 203 0.21 10.81 7.18
CA PRO A 203 1.15 9.70 7.21
C PRO A 203 0.54 8.39 7.72
N SER A 204 -0.53 8.47 8.53
CA SER A 204 -1.27 7.29 8.98
C SER A 204 -2.13 6.67 7.89
N LYS A 205 -2.57 7.42 6.88
CA LYS A 205 -3.39 6.91 5.78
C LYS A 205 -2.49 6.34 4.70
N SER A 206 -2.67 5.08 4.35
CA SER A 206 -1.85 4.44 3.33
C SER A 206 -2.67 3.88 2.17
N TRP A 207 -2.14 4.06 0.97
CA TRP A 207 -2.53 3.30 -0.21
C TRP A 207 -1.46 2.26 -0.50
N LEU A 208 -1.91 1.05 -0.79
CA LEU A 208 -1.05 -0.11 -0.92
C LEU A 208 -1.07 -0.60 -2.36
N THR A 209 0.05 -1.16 -2.81
CA THR A 209 0.11 -1.95 -4.04
C THR A 209 0.89 -3.23 -3.81
N SER A 210 0.42 -4.33 -4.39
CA SER A 210 1.03 -5.65 -4.20
C SER A 210 1.15 -6.48 -5.48
N ALA A 211 2.17 -7.34 -5.47
CA ALA A 211 2.38 -8.46 -6.38
C ALA A 211 3.13 -9.54 -5.60
N HIS A 212 2.93 -10.81 -5.92
CA HIS A 212 3.81 -11.84 -5.39
C HIS A 212 5.07 -11.96 -6.25
N TYR A 213 6.16 -12.44 -5.64
CA TYR A 213 7.43 -12.61 -6.33
C TYR A 213 7.85 -14.08 -6.47
N ASP A 214 7.15 -15.03 -5.84
CA ASP A 214 7.44 -16.44 -6.08
C ASP A 214 6.89 -16.93 -7.43
N SER A 215 7.21 -18.16 -7.78
CA SER A 215 6.65 -18.88 -8.92
C SER A 215 6.53 -20.36 -8.58
N VAL A 216 5.70 -21.11 -9.33
CA VAL A 216 5.71 -22.58 -9.27
C VAL A 216 7.04 -23.20 -9.72
N GLU A 217 7.27 -24.45 -9.29
CA GLU A 217 8.54 -25.18 -9.38
C GLU A 217 9.29 -25.15 -10.73
N ASN A 218 8.56 -25.07 -11.85
CA ASN A 218 9.11 -25.17 -13.21
C ASN A 218 8.70 -24.00 -14.12
N SER A 219 8.14 -22.93 -13.57
CA SER A 219 7.72 -21.75 -14.33
C SER A 219 8.74 -20.62 -14.15
N PRO A 220 9.25 -20.00 -15.24
CA PRO A 220 10.00 -18.75 -15.17
C PRO A 220 9.14 -17.57 -14.68
N GLY A 221 7.82 -17.70 -14.70
CA GLY A 221 6.91 -16.80 -14.02
C GLY A 221 6.98 -15.35 -14.52
N THR A 222 7.15 -15.14 -15.82
CA THR A 222 7.36 -13.78 -16.35
C THR A 222 6.07 -12.98 -16.35
N ASN A 223 4.96 -13.57 -16.79
CA ASN A 223 3.64 -13.01 -16.57
C ASN A 223 3.24 -13.15 -15.11
N ASP A 224 3.43 -14.36 -14.55
CA ASP A 224 2.99 -14.81 -13.23
C ASP A 224 4.16 -14.96 -12.24
N ASN A 225 4.55 -13.93 -11.49
CA ASN A 225 3.99 -12.59 -11.50
C ASN A 225 5.05 -11.50 -11.69
N GLY A 226 6.01 -11.77 -12.59
CA GLY A 226 7.03 -10.80 -12.99
C GLY A 226 6.44 -9.49 -13.51
N THR A 227 5.26 -9.53 -14.14
CA THR A 227 4.56 -8.33 -14.62
C THR A 227 4.04 -7.43 -13.50
N GLY A 228 3.46 -7.98 -12.43
CA GLY A 228 3.12 -7.23 -11.22
C GLY A 228 4.37 -6.69 -10.53
N MET A 229 5.46 -7.46 -10.51
CA MET A 229 6.72 -7.02 -9.90
C MET A 229 7.28 -5.76 -10.56
N VAL A 230 7.32 -5.73 -11.90
CA VAL A 230 7.82 -4.55 -12.63
C VAL A 230 6.88 -3.35 -12.55
N ALA A 231 5.58 -3.57 -12.37
CA ALA A 231 4.62 -2.49 -12.16
C ALA A 231 4.93 -1.73 -10.85
N ILE A 232 5.19 -2.46 -9.76
CA ILE A 232 5.60 -1.86 -8.48
C ILE A 232 6.98 -1.20 -8.61
N ALA A 233 7.94 -1.86 -9.27
CA ALA A 233 9.27 -1.28 -9.49
C ALA A 233 9.22 0.07 -10.19
N GLU A 234 8.35 0.20 -11.19
CA GLU A 234 8.15 1.45 -11.94
C GLU A 234 7.37 2.49 -11.12
N ALA A 235 6.38 2.06 -10.33
CA ALA A 235 5.70 2.94 -9.38
C ALA A 235 6.68 3.56 -8.38
N VAL A 236 7.55 2.75 -7.76
CA VAL A 236 8.56 3.22 -6.81
C VAL A 236 9.47 4.25 -7.48
N ARG A 237 10.00 3.93 -8.67
CA ARG A 237 10.93 4.81 -9.39
C ARG A 237 10.33 6.20 -9.67
N ILE A 238 9.05 6.25 -10.03
CA ILE A 238 8.40 7.51 -10.43
C ILE A 238 7.91 8.26 -9.20
N LEU A 239 7.22 7.58 -8.28
CA LEU A 239 6.52 8.22 -7.18
C LEU A 239 7.47 8.61 -6.04
N SER A 240 8.66 8.01 -5.94
CA SER A 240 9.68 8.45 -4.97
C SER A 240 10.29 9.81 -5.27
N ASP A 241 10.10 10.33 -6.50
CA ASP A 241 10.54 11.69 -6.87
C ASP A 241 9.61 12.79 -6.32
N TYR A 242 8.47 12.41 -5.71
CA TYR A 242 7.45 13.34 -5.24
C TYR A 242 7.16 13.15 -3.75
N ASN A 243 6.84 14.25 -3.09
CA ASN A 243 6.13 14.19 -1.82
C ASN A 243 4.66 13.87 -2.09
N THR A 244 4.04 13.20 -1.13
CA THR A 244 2.66 12.72 -1.24
C THR A 244 1.93 13.05 0.03
N LYS A 245 0.67 13.42 -0.07
CA LYS A 245 -0.16 13.69 1.11
C LYS A 245 -0.38 12.42 1.93
N ASN A 246 -0.80 11.34 1.26
CA ASN A 246 -1.07 10.03 1.83
C ASN A 246 0.14 9.11 1.64
N SER A 247 0.39 8.23 2.61
CA SER A 247 1.49 7.25 2.53
C SER A 247 1.27 6.23 1.41
N LEU A 248 2.37 5.71 0.87
CA LEU A 248 2.37 4.60 -0.08
C LEU A 248 3.11 3.40 0.50
N ARG A 249 2.51 2.22 0.35
CA ARG A 249 3.14 0.96 0.72
C ARG A 249 3.26 0.04 -0.50
N TYR A 250 4.46 -0.47 -0.70
CA TYR A 250 4.81 -1.35 -1.81
C TYR A 250 5.09 -2.74 -1.24
N LEU A 251 4.37 -3.74 -1.71
CA LEU A 251 4.37 -5.08 -1.15
C LEU A 251 4.76 -6.10 -2.20
N PHE A 252 5.83 -6.86 -1.91
CA PHE A 252 6.13 -8.08 -2.64
C PHE A 252 5.87 -9.28 -1.72
N PHE A 253 4.88 -10.09 -2.06
CA PHE A 253 4.48 -11.24 -1.25
C PHE A 253 5.23 -12.50 -1.65
N ASP A 254 5.54 -13.30 -0.63
CA ASP A 254 6.19 -14.60 -0.77
C ASP A 254 5.18 -15.72 -0.58
N LEU A 255 5.34 -16.83 -1.31
CA LEU A 255 4.50 -18.03 -1.17
C LEU A 255 3.00 -17.74 -1.43
N GLU A 256 2.70 -17.00 -2.49
CA GLU A 256 1.34 -16.88 -3.01
C GLU A 256 0.88 -18.23 -3.59
N GLU A 257 1.71 -18.83 -4.42
CA GLU A 257 1.43 -20.03 -5.20
C GLU A 257 0.99 -21.26 -4.37
N PRO A 258 1.58 -21.54 -3.19
CA PRO A 258 1.11 -22.62 -2.32
C PRO A 258 -0.13 -22.26 -1.48
N GLY A 259 -0.66 -21.04 -1.56
CA GLY A 259 -1.91 -20.64 -0.90
C GLY A 259 -1.86 -19.33 -0.10
N LEU A 260 -1.37 -18.24 -0.70
CA LEU A 260 -1.42 -16.87 -0.15
C LEU A 260 -0.71 -16.70 1.20
N ILE A 261 0.32 -17.51 1.45
CA ILE A 261 0.89 -17.66 2.80
C ILE A 261 1.53 -16.34 3.27
N GLY A 262 2.26 -15.67 2.39
CA GLY A 262 2.89 -14.38 2.68
C GLY A 262 1.88 -13.30 3.03
N SER A 263 0.88 -13.08 2.17
CA SER A 263 -0.16 -12.07 2.40
C SER A 263 -1.02 -12.37 3.62
N GLN A 264 -1.35 -13.64 3.89
CA GLN A 264 -2.03 -14.05 5.13
C GLN A 264 -1.22 -13.67 6.38
N PHE A 265 0.10 -13.93 6.40
CA PHE A 265 0.93 -13.51 7.53
C PHE A 265 1.08 -11.99 7.64
N TYR A 266 1.11 -11.30 6.49
CA TYR A 266 1.19 -9.85 6.46
C TYR A 266 -0.04 -9.21 7.10
N VAL A 267 -1.26 -9.61 6.71
CA VAL A 267 -2.49 -9.05 7.31
C VAL A 267 -2.65 -9.40 8.79
N GLN A 268 -2.01 -10.48 9.26
CA GLN A 268 -2.06 -10.87 10.68
C GLN A 268 -1.04 -10.12 11.55
N THR A 269 0.13 -9.77 11.01
CA THR A 269 1.28 -9.33 11.84
C THR A 269 2.09 -8.15 11.27
N GLY A 270 1.94 -7.85 9.98
CA GLY A 270 2.74 -6.88 9.25
C GLY A 270 2.17 -5.47 9.22
N ILE A 271 0.91 -5.28 9.65
CA ILE A 271 0.22 -3.99 9.68
C ILE A 271 0.54 -3.28 11.02
N PRO A 272 1.22 -2.13 10.98
CA PRO A 272 1.37 -1.25 12.14
C PRO A 272 0.01 -0.79 12.68
N PHE A 273 -0.14 -0.73 14.00
CA PHE A 273 -1.41 -0.37 14.65
C PHE A 273 -1.89 1.06 14.35
N TRP A 274 -1.00 1.95 13.94
CA TRP A 274 -1.30 3.35 13.63
C TRP A 274 -1.75 3.54 12.18
N GLU A 275 -1.59 2.53 11.33
CA GLU A 275 -1.86 2.62 9.91
C GLU A 275 -3.34 2.40 9.61
N ASP A 276 -3.92 3.36 8.90
CA ASP A 276 -5.26 3.36 8.35
C ASP A 276 -5.16 3.05 6.84
N MET A 277 -5.23 1.76 6.50
CA MET A 277 -5.12 1.30 5.11
C MET A 277 -6.38 1.69 4.33
N GLN A 278 -6.23 2.65 3.42
CA GLN A 278 -7.33 3.18 2.61
C GLN A 278 -7.74 2.21 1.49
N GLY A 279 -6.77 1.46 0.96
CA GLY A 279 -7.04 0.39 0.01
C GLY A 279 -5.79 -0.16 -0.67
N LEU A 280 -5.95 -1.32 -1.30
CA LEU A 280 -4.90 -2.07 -2.00
C LEU A 280 -5.21 -2.16 -3.50
N ILE A 281 -4.20 -2.00 -4.35
CA ILE A 281 -4.22 -2.47 -5.75
C ILE A 281 -3.29 -3.68 -5.85
N ASN A 282 -3.90 -4.88 -5.91
CA ASN A 282 -3.19 -6.14 -6.12
C ASN A 282 -3.12 -6.45 -7.61
N MET A 283 -1.93 -6.79 -8.10
CA MET A 283 -1.68 -7.13 -9.49
C MET A 283 -1.21 -8.57 -9.58
N ASP A 284 -1.86 -9.35 -10.44
CA ASP A 284 -1.47 -10.71 -10.72
C ASP A 284 -1.71 -11.03 -12.20
N MET A 285 -0.60 -11.09 -12.93
CA MET A 285 -0.54 -11.19 -14.38
C MET A 285 -1.17 -10.00 -15.10
N LEU A 286 -0.34 -9.21 -15.80
CA LEU A 286 -0.77 -7.99 -16.51
C LEU A 286 -0.42 -8.01 -18.01
N GLY A 287 0.13 -9.12 -18.52
CA GLY A 287 0.87 -9.13 -19.79
C GLY A 287 0.31 -10.04 -20.88
N TYR A 288 -0.62 -10.95 -20.60
CA TYR A 288 -1.18 -11.82 -21.64
C TYR A 288 -2.37 -11.16 -22.36
N TYR A 289 -2.29 -11.12 -23.69
CA TYR A 289 -3.26 -10.45 -24.55
C TYR A 289 -3.47 -11.21 -25.85
N SER A 290 -4.70 -11.23 -26.37
CA SER A 290 -4.99 -11.81 -27.68
C SER A 290 -6.19 -11.18 -28.38
N GLU A 291 -5.96 -10.79 -29.64
CA GLU A 291 -6.99 -10.34 -30.58
C GLU A 291 -7.67 -11.48 -31.36
N TYR A 292 -7.23 -12.72 -31.15
CA TYR A 292 -7.85 -13.86 -31.83
C TYR A 292 -9.21 -14.18 -31.20
N PRO A 293 -10.25 -14.47 -32.00
CA PRO A 293 -11.54 -14.90 -31.46
C PRO A 293 -11.45 -16.18 -30.63
N ASN A 294 -12.29 -16.31 -29.61
CA ASN A 294 -12.40 -17.48 -28.73
C ASN A 294 -11.11 -17.81 -27.95
N THR A 295 -10.38 -16.78 -27.52
CA THR A 295 -9.22 -16.93 -26.62
C THR A 295 -9.53 -16.65 -25.16
N GLN A 296 -10.77 -16.26 -24.85
CA GLN A 296 -11.26 -16.12 -23.49
C GLN A 296 -12.14 -17.32 -23.09
N SER A 297 -11.88 -17.88 -21.91
CA SER A 297 -12.78 -18.80 -21.20
C SER A 297 -13.12 -18.26 -19.81
N PHE A 298 -13.96 -18.92 -19.02
CA PHE A 298 -14.38 -18.44 -17.70
C PHE A 298 -14.70 -19.59 -16.76
N PRO A 299 -14.69 -19.34 -15.44
CA PRO A 299 -15.19 -20.30 -14.48
C PRO A 299 -16.68 -20.59 -14.69
N PHE A 300 -17.12 -21.73 -14.17
CA PHE A 300 -18.52 -22.16 -14.27
C PHE A 300 -19.47 -21.13 -13.65
N GLY A 301 -20.55 -20.80 -14.35
CA GLY A 301 -21.59 -19.86 -13.88
C GLY A 301 -21.25 -18.38 -14.09
N PHE A 302 -20.16 -18.05 -14.78
CA PHE A 302 -19.80 -16.66 -15.07
C PHE A 302 -20.91 -15.89 -15.82
N ASP A 303 -21.61 -16.55 -16.75
CA ASP A 303 -22.76 -16.00 -17.48
C ASP A 303 -23.94 -15.62 -16.57
N PHE A 304 -24.13 -16.36 -15.48
CA PHE A 304 -25.16 -16.09 -14.49
C PHE A 304 -24.79 -14.88 -13.61
N TYR A 305 -23.53 -14.77 -13.20
CA TYR A 305 -23.09 -13.68 -12.31
C TYR A 305 -22.84 -12.37 -13.06
N TYR A 306 -22.36 -12.43 -14.31
CA TYR A 306 -21.94 -11.25 -15.08
C TYR A 306 -22.55 -11.23 -16.50
N PRO A 307 -23.89 -11.23 -16.64
CA PRO A 307 -24.55 -11.34 -17.94
C PRO A 307 -24.23 -10.17 -18.88
N GLU A 308 -24.00 -8.97 -18.36
CA GLU A 308 -23.64 -7.80 -19.17
C GLU A 308 -22.23 -7.93 -19.78
N VAL A 309 -21.25 -8.33 -18.97
CA VAL A 309 -19.89 -8.60 -19.45
C VAL A 309 -19.89 -9.79 -20.41
N TYR A 310 -20.63 -10.86 -20.10
CA TYR A 310 -20.77 -12.02 -20.97
C TYR A 310 -21.28 -11.63 -22.38
N ASN A 311 -22.29 -10.77 -22.47
CA ASN A 311 -22.80 -10.28 -23.76
C ASN A 311 -21.80 -9.38 -24.49
N ALA A 312 -21.11 -8.47 -23.77
CA ALA A 312 -20.06 -7.64 -24.37
C ALA A 312 -18.93 -8.49 -24.99
N LEU A 313 -18.61 -9.62 -24.37
CA LEU A 313 -17.59 -10.54 -24.88
C LEU A 313 -18.07 -11.35 -26.08
N ILE A 314 -19.36 -11.70 -26.17
CA ILE A 314 -19.93 -12.25 -27.41
C ILE A 314 -19.74 -11.26 -28.55
N ASP A 315 -20.05 -9.98 -28.32
CA ASP A 315 -19.93 -8.92 -29.32
C ASP A 315 -18.46 -8.72 -29.74
N ASP A 316 -17.50 -8.85 -28.82
CA ASP A 316 -16.07 -8.85 -29.12
C ASP A 316 -15.50 -10.24 -29.49
N SER A 317 -16.36 -11.19 -29.89
CA SER A 317 -15.95 -12.52 -30.37
C SER A 317 -15.04 -13.31 -29.41
N TRP A 318 -15.24 -13.16 -28.10
CA TRP A 318 -14.49 -13.83 -27.04
C TRP A 318 -12.98 -13.57 -27.08
N ARG A 319 -12.58 -12.35 -27.43
CA ARG A 319 -11.18 -11.92 -27.39
C ARG A 319 -10.71 -11.70 -25.95
N ALA A 320 -9.42 -11.94 -25.75
CA ALA A 320 -8.72 -11.76 -24.50
C ALA A 320 -7.89 -10.46 -24.52
N ASN A 321 -8.56 -9.34 -24.85
CA ASN A 321 -7.93 -8.05 -25.15
C ASN A 321 -8.26 -6.96 -24.13
N TRP A 322 -8.42 -7.34 -22.87
CA TRP A 322 -8.88 -6.47 -21.78
C TRP A 322 -8.30 -6.92 -20.45
N ILE A 323 -8.18 -6.00 -19.49
CA ILE A 323 -7.79 -6.29 -18.11
C ILE A 323 -9.05 -6.47 -17.25
N GLY A 324 -9.05 -7.47 -16.38
CA GLY A 324 -10.08 -7.67 -15.39
C GLY A 324 -9.86 -6.78 -14.17
N SER A 325 -10.92 -6.12 -13.73
CA SER A 325 -10.98 -5.30 -12.53
C SER A 325 -11.95 -5.94 -11.54
N ILE A 326 -11.43 -6.71 -10.58
CA ILE A 326 -12.22 -7.51 -9.64
C ILE A 326 -12.25 -6.80 -8.28
N TYR A 327 -13.43 -6.58 -7.72
CA TYR A 327 -13.60 -5.72 -6.56
C TYR A 327 -14.85 -6.08 -5.73
N THR A 328 -14.93 -5.60 -4.49
CA THR A 328 -16.11 -5.72 -3.61
C THR A 328 -16.84 -4.38 -3.48
N ASN A 329 -17.98 -4.38 -2.79
CA ASN A 329 -18.68 -3.14 -2.44
C ASN A 329 -17.80 -2.15 -1.64
N LEU A 330 -16.89 -2.64 -0.79
CA LEU A 330 -15.97 -1.79 -0.04
C LEU A 330 -14.92 -1.13 -0.95
N THR A 331 -14.65 -1.72 -2.11
CA THR A 331 -13.64 -1.29 -3.07
C THR A 331 -14.21 -0.43 -4.20
N SER A 332 -15.53 -0.25 -4.28
CA SER A 332 -16.18 0.41 -5.43
C SER A 332 -15.64 1.81 -5.75
N SER A 333 -15.31 2.63 -4.75
CA SER A 333 -14.70 3.94 -5.01
C SER A 333 -13.30 3.83 -5.62
N LEU A 334 -12.45 2.93 -5.13
CA LEU A 334 -11.12 2.72 -5.69
C LEU A 334 -11.21 2.18 -7.14
N GLU A 335 -12.16 1.28 -7.40
CA GLU A 335 -12.38 0.74 -8.74
C GLU A 335 -12.87 1.81 -9.72
N GLU A 336 -13.82 2.65 -9.29
CA GLU A 336 -14.33 3.77 -10.09
C GLU A 336 -13.20 4.75 -10.44
N ASP A 337 -12.37 5.12 -9.47
CA ASP A 337 -11.21 5.98 -9.70
C ASP A 337 -10.20 5.34 -10.67
N PHE A 338 -9.88 4.05 -10.51
CA PHE A 338 -9.01 3.33 -11.44
C PHE A 338 -9.56 3.36 -12.87
N ARG A 339 -10.85 3.05 -13.04
CA ARG A 339 -11.53 3.02 -14.33
C ARG A 339 -11.55 4.40 -14.99
N ASP A 340 -11.85 5.45 -14.23
CA ASP A 340 -11.91 6.81 -14.76
C ASP A 340 -10.53 7.37 -15.12
N ILE A 341 -9.50 7.03 -14.33
CA ILE A 341 -8.10 7.35 -14.65
C ILE A 341 -7.66 6.62 -15.91
N ALA A 342 -7.92 5.31 -16.02
CA ALA A 342 -7.59 4.54 -17.20
C ALA A 342 -8.29 5.10 -18.45
N ASN A 343 -9.59 5.40 -18.39
CA ASN A 343 -10.33 6.00 -19.51
C ASN A 343 -9.77 7.36 -19.93
N THR A 344 -9.28 8.15 -18.98
CA THR A 344 -8.79 9.51 -19.23
C THR A 344 -7.37 9.51 -19.80
N TYR A 345 -6.48 8.70 -19.21
CA TYR A 345 -5.04 8.76 -19.46
C TYR A 345 -4.50 7.60 -20.29
N VAL A 346 -5.25 6.50 -20.38
CA VAL A 346 -4.89 5.27 -21.11
C VAL A 346 -6.10 4.71 -21.88
N PRO A 347 -6.72 5.49 -22.79
CA PRO A 347 -8.01 5.16 -23.40
C PRO A 347 -8.02 3.88 -24.26
N GLU A 348 -6.83 3.37 -24.62
CA GLU A 348 -6.68 2.11 -25.36
C GLU A 348 -6.85 0.87 -24.46
N LEU A 349 -6.77 1.04 -23.13
CA LEU A 349 -6.93 -0.07 -22.18
C LEU A 349 -8.42 -0.41 -22.00
N LYS A 350 -8.84 -1.55 -22.55
CA LYS A 350 -10.17 -2.11 -22.28
C LYS A 350 -10.20 -2.71 -20.88
N ILE A 351 -11.22 -2.34 -20.10
CA ILE A 351 -11.44 -2.85 -18.73
C ILE A 351 -12.80 -3.51 -18.65
N HIS A 352 -12.86 -4.69 -18.03
CA HIS A 352 -14.12 -5.27 -17.55
C HIS A 352 -14.10 -5.35 -16.03
N SER A 353 -15.14 -4.76 -15.42
CA SER A 353 -15.30 -4.66 -13.97
C SER A 353 -16.18 -5.81 -13.45
N PHE A 354 -15.75 -6.45 -12.37
CA PHE A 354 -16.39 -7.60 -11.75
C PHE A 354 -16.65 -7.32 -10.27
N LEU A 355 -17.87 -6.84 -9.97
CA LEU A 355 -18.32 -6.69 -8.59
C LEU A 355 -18.62 -8.06 -8.00
N VAL A 356 -17.88 -8.41 -6.95
CA VAL A 356 -18.00 -9.68 -6.25
C VAL A 356 -18.86 -9.51 -4.99
N PRO A 357 -19.91 -10.35 -4.77
CA PRO A 357 -20.71 -10.31 -3.55
C PRO A 357 -19.93 -10.72 -2.30
N GLY A 358 -20.16 -10.00 -1.19
CA GLY A 358 -19.46 -10.28 0.07
C GLY A 358 -17.96 -10.04 -0.06
N ASN A 359 -17.16 -11.00 0.36
CA ASN A 359 -15.72 -11.04 0.11
C ASN A 359 -15.38 -12.06 -0.99
N GLY A 360 -16.34 -12.50 -1.80
CA GLY A 360 -16.11 -13.46 -2.88
C GLY A 360 -16.15 -14.93 -2.49
N GLU A 361 -16.71 -15.26 -1.34
CA GLU A 361 -16.87 -16.64 -0.88
C GLU A 361 -17.79 -17.46 -1.80
N LEU A 362 -18.71 -16.78 -2.50
CA LEU A 362 -19.62 -17.40 -3.47
C LEU A 362 -19.00 -17.61 -4.86
N ILE A 363 -17.86 -16.96 -5.13
CA ILE A 363 -17.13 -17.05 -6.40
C ILE A 363 -15.64 -17.24 -6.09
N PRO A 364 -15.22 -18.42 -5.58
CA PRO A 364 -13.87 -18.63 -5.06
C PRO A 364 -12.75 -18.35 -6.08
N ASP A 365 -13.01 -18.52 -7.37
CA ASP A 365 -12.06 -18.22 -8.43
C ASP A 365 -11.65 -16.73 -8.47
N MET A 366 -12.46 -15.83 -7.90
CA MET A 366 -12.17 -14.39 -7.78
C MET A 366 -11.29 -14.05 -6.57
N ARG A 367 -10.91 -15.05 -5.76
CA ARG A 367 -10.11 -14.90 -4.53
C ARG A 367 -8.71 -15.52 -4.63
N ARG A 368 -8.23 -15.73 -5.85
CA ARG A 368 -7.01 -16.53 -6.14
C ARG A 368 -5.72 -15.69 -6.21
N SER A 369 -5.62 -14.64 -5.39
CA SER A 369 -4.40 -13.85 -5.27
C SER A 369 -4.40 -13.08 -3.95
N ASP A 370 -3.32 -12.34 -3.68
CA ASP A 370 -3.01 -11.72 -2.39
C ASP A 370 -3.99 -10.64 -1.92
N HIS A 371 -4.95 -10.20 -2.75
CA HIS A 371 -6.04 -9.31 -2.32
C HIS A 371 -7.02 -10.01 -1.37
N ALA A 372 -7.18 -11.33 -1.46
CA ALA A 372 -8.23 -12.03 -0.72
C ALA A 372 -8.08 -11.93 0.82
N PRO A 373 -6.87 -12.07 1.42
CA PRO A 373 -6.68 -11.83 2.84
C PRO A 373 -7.00 -10.40 3.29
N PHE A 374 -6.89 -9.41 2.42
CA PHE A 374 -7.26 -8.02 2.73
C PHE A 374 -8.78 -7.84 2.76
N TRP A 375 -9.52 -8.46 1.85
CA TRP A 375 -10.98 -8.51 1.94
C TRP A 375 -11.45 -9.14 3.26
N ASP A 376 -10.78 -10.20 3.71
CA ASP A 376 -11.15 -10.93 4.94
C ASP A 376 -11.03 -10.09 6.21
N ILE A 377 -10.12 -9.11 6.23
CA ILE A 377 -9.97 -8.14 7.32
C ILE A 377 -10.70 -6.81 7.08
N GLY A 378 -11.50 -6.72 6.02
CA GLY A 378 -12.34 -5.55 5.72
C GLY A 378 -11.60 -4.39 5.06
N VAL A 379 -10.41 -4.62 4.50
CA VAL A 379 -9.64 -3.61 3.76
C VAL A 379 -10.11 -3.60 2.29
N PRO A 380 -10.44 -2.42 1.72
CA PRO A 380 -10.71 -2.32 0.29
C PRO A 380 -9.52 -2.82 -0.53
N ALA A 381 -9.74 -3.76 -1.46
CA ALA A 381 -8.70 -4.28 -2.33
C ALA A 381 -9.22 -4.48 -3.75
N LEU A 382 -8.62 -3.78 -4.69
CA LEU A 382 -8.85 -3.93 -6.12
C LEU A 382 -7.88 -4.98 -6.66
N PHE A 383 -8.40 -6.00 -7.31
CA PHE A 383 -7.61 -7.04 -7.95
C PHE A 383 -7.61 -6.85 -9.46
N LEU A 384 -6.41 -6.69 -10.02
CA LEU A 384 -6.18 -6.53 -11.45
C LEU A 384 -5.50 -7.78 -11.98
N SER A 385 -6.11 -8.39 -13.00
CA SER A 385 -5.55 -9.56 -13.66
C SER A 385 -5.92 -9.61 -15.13
N ASP A 386 -4.99 -10.09 -15.95
CA ASP A 386 -5.30 -10.45 -17.33
C ASP A 386 -6.21 -11.67 -17.41
N GLY A 387 -6.48 -12.39 -16.32
CA GLY A 387 -7.42 -13.51 -16.29
C GLY A 387 -6.75 -14.88 -16.36
N GLY A 388 -5.42 -14.94 -16.33
CA GLY A 388 -4.67 -16.13 -15.92
C GLY A 388 -5.05 -17.40 -16.68
N GLU A 389 -5.30 -18.48 -15.96
CA GLU A 389 -5.61 -19.80 -16.50
C GLU A 389 -6.85 -19.82 -17.42
N PHE A 390 -7.72 -18.82 -17.31
CA PHE A 390 -8.92 -18.72 -18.13
C PHE A 390 -8.63 -18.18 -19.54
N ARG A 391 -7.40 -17.75 -19.83
CA ARG A 391 -7.01 -17.32 -21.19
C ARG A 391 -5.55 -17.58 -21.57
N ASN A 392 -4.63 -17.59 -20.61
CA ASN A 392 -3.20 -17.67 -20.82
C ASN A 392 -2.78 -19.16 -20.87
N PRO A 393 -2.45 -19.71 -22.06
CA PRO A 393 -2.04 -21.11 -22.20
C PRO A 393 -0.65 -21.39 -21.61
N TYR A 394 0.06 -20.34 -21.16
CA TYR A 394 1.41 -20.44 -20.61
C TYR A 394 1.44 -20.41 -19.08
N TYR A 395 0.31 -20.12 -18.42
CA TYR A 395 0.15 -20.11 -16.97
C TYR A 395 0.71 -21.38 -16.33
N HIS A 396 1.59 -21.23 -15.33
CA HIS A 396 2.26 -22.33 -14.62
C HIS A 396 3.03 -23.31 -15.52
N THR A 397 3.51 -22.85 -16.68
CA THR A 397 4.32 -23.66 -17.60
C THR A 397 5.72 -23.10 -17.78
N THR A 398 6.62 -23.90 -18.36
CA THR A 398 7.96 -23.46 -18.76
C THR A 398 7.97 -22.35 -19.82
N ASN A 399 6.82 -22.05 -20.43
CA ASN A 399 6.66 -21.03 -21.46
C ASN A 399 6.08 -19.73 -20.92
N ASP A 400 5.96 -19.57 -19.60
CA ASP A 400 5.69 -18.26 -19.01
C ASP A 400 6.94 -17.37 -19.05
N ILE A 401 7.27 -16.92 -20.26
CA ILE A 401 8.49 -16.19 -20.63
C ILE A 401 8.13 -14.88 -21.30
N LEU A 402 9.04 -13.91 -21.28
CA LEU A 402 8.82 -12.57 -21.83
C LEU A 402 8.29 -12.56 -23.27
N SER A 403 8.74 -13.51 -24.10
CA SER A 403 8.33 -13.57 -25.52
C SER A 403 6.86 -13.94 -25.75
N THR A 404 6.13 -14.37 -24.71
CA THR A 404 4.70 -14.65 -24.78
C THR A 404 3.81 -13.50 -24.33
N LEU A 405 4.41 -12.41 -23.84
CA LEU A 405 3.69 -11.22 -23.38
C LEU A 405 3.41 -10.25 -24.52
N ASP A 406 2.32 -9.51 -24.39
CA ASP A 406 2.05 -8.30 -25.16
C ASP A 406 2.53 -7.08 -24.37
N ILE A 407 3.60 -6.47 -24.86
CA ILE A 407 4.26 -5.37 -24.15
C ILE A 407 3.41 -4.09 -24.16
N ASP A 408 2.66 -3.82 -25.22
CA ASP A 408 1.83 -2.61 -25.29
C ASP A 408 0.66 -2.70 -24.30
N PHE A 409 0.03 -3.87 -24.19
CA PHE A 409 -0.98 -4.15 -23.18
C PHE A 409 -0.43 -4.02 -21.76
N LEU A 410 0.72 -4.64 -21.48
CA LEU A 410 1.40 -4.51 -20.18
C LEU A 410 1.70 -3.04 -19.83
N LEU A 411 2.24 -2.27 -20.77
CA LEU A 411 2.55 -0.86 -20.55
C LEU A 411 1.30 -0.05 -20.25
N ASN A 412 0.18 -0.35 -20.90
CA ASN A 412 -1.09 0.32 -20.64
C ASN A 412 -1.63 -0.02 -19.24
N ASN A 413 -1.52 -1.29 -18.80
CA ASN A 413 -1.85 -1.68 -17.42
C ASN A 413 -0.98 -0.94 -16.40
N ILE A 414 0.34 -0.90 -16.60
CA ILE A 414 1.27 -0.22 -15.69
C ILE A 414 0.97 1.29 -15.64
N LYS A 415 0.71 1.94 -16.78
CA LYS A 415 0.30 3.36 -16.81
C LYS A 415 -0.96 3.59 -15.97
N ALA A 416 -2.00 2.76 -16.14
CA ALA A 416 -3.24 2.91 -15.39
C ALA A 416 -3.02 2.75 -13.88
N VAL A 417 -2.25 1.72 -13.46
CA VAL A 417 -1.95 1.48 -12.05
C VAL A 417 -1.13 2.61 -11.43
N VAL A 418 0.02 2.95 -12.03
CA VAL A 418 0.93 3.97 -11.46
C VAL A 418 0.24 5.33 -11.39
N THR A 419 -0.56 5.68 -12.40
CA THR A 419 -1.33 6.94 -12.41
C THR A 419 -2.43 6.93 -11.35
N THR A 420 -3.07 5.78 -11.11
CA THR A 420 -4.05 5.63 -10.02
C THR A 420 -3.40 5.78 -8.65
N LEU A 421 -2.23 5.17 -8.45
CA LEU A 421 -1.45 5.35 -7.22
C LEU A 421 -1.05 6.81 -7.00
N ALA A 422 -0.58 7.50 -8.04
CA ALA A 422 -0.27 8.93 -7.96
C ALA A 422 -1.48 9.78 -7.55
N TYR A 423 -2.65 9.53 -8.16
CA TYR A 423 -3.89 10.21 -7.80
C TYR A 423 -4.30 9.95 -6.35
N LYS A 424 -4.21 8.70 -5.89
CA LYS A 424 -4.56 8.29 -4.53
C LYS A 424 -3.58 8.79 -3.47
N ALA A 425 -2.30 8.87 -3.81
CA ALA A 425 -1.27 9.44 -2.97
C ALA A 425 -1.47 10.96 -2.78
N GLU A 426 -2.16 11.62 -3.71
CA GLU A 426 -2.29 13.08 -3.83
C GLU A 426 -0.90 13.73 -3.83
N LEU A 427 -0.24 13.73 -5.00
CA LEU A 427 1.10 14.30 -5.16
C LEU A 427 1.12 15.77 -4.76
N GLU A 428 2.18 16.17 -4.07
CA GLU A 428 2.39 17.55 -3.61
C GLU A 428 3.58 18.16 -4.35
N HIS A 429 3.41 19.38 -4.85
CA HIS A 429 4.51 20.20 -5.36
C HIS A 429 5.18 20.89 -4.17
N SER A 430 5.89 20.06 -3.41
CA SER A 430 6.41 20.44 -2.11
C SER A 430 7.85 19.99 -1.93
N ALA A 431 8.53 20.64 -0.98
CA ALA A 431 9.84 20.23 -0.50
C ALA A 431 9.79 19.84 0.97
N THR A 432 10.72 18.96 1.34
CA THR A 432 10.95 18.54 2.72
C THR A 432 12.41 18.73 3.09
N MET A 433 12.67 19.07 4.35
CA MET A 433 14.02 19.12 4.90
C MET A 433 14.00 18.74 6.39
N GLU A 434 14.92 17.87 6.77
CA GLU A 434 15.03 17.34 8.12
C GLU A 434 16.00 18.19 8.96
N SER A 435 15.71 18.30 10.26
CA SER A 435 16.56 18.98 11.23
C SER A 435 17.75 18.12 11.65
N ASN A 436 18.64 18.69 12.45
CA ASN A 436 19.49 17.89 13.33
C ASN A 436 18.65 17.00 14.26
N ILE A 437 19.22 15.86 14.68
CA ILE A 437 18.64 15.00 15.71
C ILE A 437 18.58 15.79 17.03
N LEU A 438 17.45 15.67 17.73
CA LEU A 438 17.24 16.20 19.08
C LEU A 438 17.31 15.03 20.06
N GLU A 439 18.34 14.99 20.89
CA GLU A 439 18.40 14.03 22.00
C GLU A 439 17.43 14.45 23.11
N LEU A 440 16.74 13.48 23.72
CA LEU A 440 15.80 13.67 24.81
C LEU A 440 16.40 13.13 26.11
N GLU A 441 16.53 13.95 27.16
CA GLU A 441 16.89 13.48 28.51
C GLU A 441 15.66 12.89 29.22
N LEU A 442 15.08 11.82 28.67
CA LEU A 442 14.00 11.13 29.38
C LEU A 442 14.56 10.38 30.60
N PRO A 443 13.94 10.51 31.79
CA PRO A 443 14.30 9.68 32.92
C PRO A 443 14.08 8.21 32.56
N LEU A 444 15.03 7.35 32.94
CA LEU A 444 15.07 5.87 32.81
C LEU A 444 13.86 5.10 33.37
N ALA A 445 12.76 5.77 33.71
CA ALA A 445 11.52 5.11 34.11
C ALA A 445 10.97 4.34 32.91
N MET A 446 11.07 3.02 32.99
CA MET A 446 10.47 2.07 32.06
C MET A 446 9.03 2.50 31.77
N ILE A 447 8.80 3.03 30.57
CA ILE A 447 7.45 3.17 30.04
C ILE A 447 7.04 1.75 29.65
N GLU A 448 6.41 1.05 30.61
CA GLU A 448 5.71 -0.20 30.32
C GLU A 448 4.70 0.03 29.21
N MET A 449 4.71 -0.88 28.24
CA MET A 449 3.89 -0.87 27.04
C MET A 449 2.43 -0.44 27.31
N LYS A 450 2.01 0.69 26.72
CA LYS A 450 0.63 0.81 26.25
C LYS A 450 0.62 0.47 24.76
N SER A 451 0.51 -0.83 24.46
CA SER A 451 0.12 -1.31 23.12
C SER A 451 -1.41 -1.27 23.01
N PRO A 452 -1.98 -1.25 21.78
CA PRO A 452 -3.12 -0.43 21.39
C PRO A 452 -4.44 -1.05 21.87
N GLN A 453 -5.55 -0.45 21.47
CA GLN A 453 -6.90 -0.76 21.93
C GLN A 453 -7.15 -2.23 22.30
N ASN A 454 -7.90 -2.38 23.39
CA ASN A 454 -8.42 -3.64 23.88
C ASN A 454 -8.85 -4.57 22.72
N SER A 455 -8.13 -5.66 22.50
CA SER A 455 -8.38 -6.56 21.37
C SER A 455 -8.35 -8.02 21.81
N ILE A 456 -9.08 -8.84 21.07
CA ILE A 456 -9.08 -10.29 21.22
C ILE A 456 -8.96 -10.93 19.85
N LEU A 457 -7.98 -11.81 19.67
CA LEU A 457 -7.75 -12.55 18.44
C LEU A 457 -7.69 -14.05 18.77
N PRO A 458 -8.53 -14.90 18.15
CA PRO A 458 -8.36 -16.34 18.22
C PRO A 458 -7.14 -16.78 17.41
N PHE A 459 -6.27 -17.57 18.01
CA PHE A 459 -5.17 -18.27 17.36
C PHE A 459 -5.06 -19.74 17.82
N PRO A 460 -4.95 -20.72 16.90
CA PRO A 460 -5.18 -20.59 15.45
C PRO A 460 -6.66 -20.28 15.14
N ASN A 461 -6.94 -19.75 13.96
CA ASN A 461 -8.30 -19.58 13.44
C ASN A 461 -8.27 -19.76 11.91
N PRO A 462 -8.92 -20.79 11.34
CA PRO A 462 -9.79 -21.77 11.99
C PRO A 462 -9.07 -22.65 13.04
N SER A 463 -9.79 -23.13 14.07
CA SER A 463 -9.27 -23.99 15.16
C SER A 463 -9.80 -25.43 15.11
N ASP A 464 -8.97 -26.38 15.54
CA ASP A 464 -9.26 -27.82 15.63
C ASP A 464 -9.96 -28.24 16.95
N GLY A 465 -10.49 -27.29 17.71
CA GLY A 465 -11.14 -27.51 19.01
C GLY A 465 -10.30 -27.05 20.20
N ILE A 466 -8.98 -26.88 20.04
CA ILE A 466 -8.11 -26.22 21.01
C ILE A 466 -7.87 -24.78 20.54
N GLN A 467 -8.16 -23.81 21.40
CA GLN A 467 -8.13 -22.38 21.04
C GLN A 467 -7.30 -21.58 22.03
N ASP A 468 -6.32 -20.82 21.56
CA ASP A 468 -5.73 -19.74 22.34
C ASP A 468 -6.37 -18.41 21.92
N PHE A 469 -6.59 -17.52 22.88
CA PHE A 469 -6.99 -16.14 22.63
C PHE A 469 -5.82 -15.23 22.97
N GLN A 470 -5.33 -14.51 21.97
CA GLN A 470 -4.44 -13.41 22.20
C GLN A 470 -5.27 -12.19 22.60
N ILE A 471 -5.12 -11.77 23.84
CA ILE A 471 -5.83 -10.64 24.42
C ILE A 471 -4.82 -9.50 24.64
N SER A 472 -5.11 -8.33 24.11
CA SER A 472 -4.34 -7.10 24.39
C SER A 472 -5.22 -6.16 25.21
N LEU A 473 -4.73 -5.65 26.33
CA LEU A 473 -5.46 -4.70 27.17
C LEU A 473 -4.70 -3.39 27.35
N ILE A 474 -5.43 -2.27 27.30
CA ILE A 474 -4.89 -0.92 27.57
C ILE A 474 -4.66 -0.71 29.07
N GLU A 475 -5.56 -1.24 29.89
CA GLU A 475 -5.52 -1.14 31.35
C GLU A 475 -5.78 -2.50 31.97
N GLU A 476 -5.20 -2.75 33.14
CA GLU A 476 -5.49 -3.96 33.87
C GLU A 476 -6.93 -3.95 34.41
N GLY A 477 -7.53 -5.13 34.52
CA GLY A 477 -8.87 -5.22 35.09
C GLY A 477 -9.47 -6.60 35.01
N MET A 478 -10.72 -6.70 35.45
CA MET A 478 -11.47 -7.94 35.36
C MET A 478 -11.97 -8.12 33.93
N VAL A 479 -11.41 -9.12 33.26
CA VAL A 479 -11.77 -9.46 31.89
C VAL A 479 -12.75 -10.60 31.88
N LYS A 480 -13.75 -10.48 31.00
CA LYS A 480 -14.70 -11.55 30.71
C LYS A 480 -14.81 -11.85 29.23
N LEU A 481 -14.70 -13.13 28.91
CA LEU A 481 -14.84 -13.65 27.56
C LEU A 481 -16.26 -14.17 27.38
N ILE A 482 -16.93 -13.72 26.32
CA ILE A 482 -18.26 -14.17 25.94
C ILE A 482 -18.20 -14.70 24.52
N ILE A 483 -18.70 -15.92 24.34
CA ILE A 483 -18.80 -16.58 23.03
C ILE A 483 -20.28 -16.74 22.71
N THR A 484 -20.70 -16.26 21.55
CA THR A 484 -22.06 -16.35 21.03
C THR A 484 -22.09 -17.07 19.70
N ASP A 485 -23.16 -17.81 19.41
CA ASP A 485 -23.42 -18.29 18.05
C ASP A 485 -23.81 -17.13 17.12
N MET A 486 -23.92 -17.41 15.82
CA MET A 486 -24.33 -16.42 14.82
C MET A 486 -25.78 -15.92 14.99
N ALA A 487 -26.58 -16.58 15.83
CA ALA A 487 -27.92 -16.12 16.21
C ALA A 487 -27.91 -15.26 17.50
N GLY A 488 -26.73 -14.93 18.03
CA GLY A 488 -26.53 -14.12 19.24
C GLY A 488 -26.80 -14.87 20.56
N ARG A 489 -26.98 -16.20 20.53
CA ARG A 489 -27.16 -16.99 21.76
C ARG A 489 -25.80 -17.21 22.40
N VAL A 490 -25.71 -16.94 23.71
CA VAL A 490 -24.50 -17.18 24.48
C VAL A 490 -24.24 -18.68 24.56
N ILE A 491 -23.13 -19.11 23.95
CA ILE A 491 -22.63 -20.48 24.00
C ILE A 491 -21.77 -20.66 25.24
N ASP A 492 -20.95 -19.68 25.57
CA ASP A 492 -20.06 -19.77 26.73
C ASP A 492 -19.67 -18.42 27.36
N LYS A 493 -19.37 -18.46 28.65
CA LYS A 493 -18.86 -17.33 29.46
C LYS A 493 -17.82 -17.85 30.44
N THR A 494 -16.54 -17.81 30.07
CA THR A 494 -15.52 -18.64 30.76
C THR A 494 -14.38 -17.88 31.37
N LEU A 495 -13.96 -16.77 30.77
CA LEU A 495 -12.93 -15.95 31.39
C LEU A 495 -13.61 -15.02 32.41
N SER A 496 -13.12 -15.00 33.63
CA SER A 496 -13.47 -14.01 34.65
C SER A 496 -12.25 -13.84 35.54
N LYS A 497 -11.20 -13.24 34.99
CA LYS A 497 -9.87 -13.18 35.60
C LYS A 497 -9.35 -11.76 35.54
N TRP A 498 -8.62 -11.35 36.58
CA TRP A 498 -7.79 -10.15 36.50
C TRP A 498 -6.67 -10.37 35.49
N MET A 499 -6.55 -9.49 34.52
CA MET A 499 -5.49 -9.51 33.52
C MET A 499 -4.70 -8.20 33.56
N PRO A 500 -3.36 -8.26 33.50
CA PRO A 500 -2.54 -7.05 33.43
C PRO A 500 -2.71 -6.34 32.08
N SER A 501 -2.36 -5.06 32.01
CA SER A 501 -2.22 -4.36 30.73
C SER A 501 -1.13 -4.99 29.85
N GLY A 502 -1.25 -4.87 28.54
CA GLY A 502 -0.36 -5.48 27.56
C GLY A 502 -0.92 -6.77 26.93
N LYS A 503 -0.06 -7.52 26.23
CA LYS A 503 -0.43 -8.75 25.51
C LYS A 503 -0.38 -9.95 26.45
N SER A 504 -1.47 -10.71 26.51
CA SER A 504 -1.60 -11.96 27.26
C SER A 504 -2.18 -13.04 26.36
N ILE A 505 -1.71 -14.28 26.53
CA ILE A 505 -2.32 -15.45 25.90
C ILE A 505 -3.24 -16.11 26.92
N TYR A 506 -4.48 -16.35 26.51
CA TYR A 506 -5.45 -17.10 27.29
C TYR A 506 -5.83 -18.39 26.59
N ASN A 507 -5.45 -19.51 27.19
CA ASN A 507 -5.73 -20.84 26.66
C ASN A 507 -7.17 -21.23 27.00
N TYR A 508 -7.99 -21.37 25.97
CA TYR A 508 -9.38 -21.77 26.09
C TYR A 508 -9.51 -23.28 25.86
N ASN A 509 -9.58 -24.01 26.99
CA ASN A 509 -9.57 -25.47 27.01
C ASN A 509 -10.98 -26.08 27.01
N LYS A 510 -11.90 -25.52 26.23
CA LYS A 510 -13.26 -26.07 26.07
C LYS A 510 -13.53 -26.35 24.62
N ASP A 511 -13.97 -27.58 24.34
CA ASP A 511 -14.36 -27.98 23.00
C ASP A 511 -15.61 -27.21 22.57
N LEU A 512 -15.48 -26.42 21.51
CA LEU A 512 -16.62 -25.89 20.78
C LEU A 512 -16.94 -26.85 19.64
N SER A 513 -18.23 -27.09 19.40
CA SER A 513 -18.67 -27.83 18.22
C SER A 513 -18.26 -27.10 16.94
N ASP A 514 -18.18 -27.81 15.82
CA ASP A 514 -17.91 -27.22 14.51
C ASP A 514 -18.91 -26.09 14.19
N GLY A 515 -18.40 -24.92 13.78
CA GLY A 515 -19.21 -23.77 13.43
C GLY A 515 -18.50 -22.43 13.50
N SER A 516 -19.27 -21.37 13.23
CA SER A 516 -18.81 -19.98 13.36
C SER A 516 -19.39 -19.36 14.63
N TYR A 517 -18.54 -18.66 15.36
CA TYR A 517 -18.85 -18.01 16.62
C TYR A 517 -18.41 -16.55 16.60
N HIS A 518 -19.18 -15.70 17.26
CA HIS A 518 -18.77 -14.34 17.58
C HIS A 518 -18.24 -14.30 19.01
N ILE A 519 -17.11 -13.64 19.19
CA ILE A 519 -16.44 -13.50 20.47
C ILE A 519 -16.44 -12.04 20.85
N SER A 520 -16.79 -11.75 22.10
CA SER A 520 -16.65 -10.42 22.68
C SER A 520 -15.87 -10.47 23.98
N LEU A 521 -15.01 -9.48 24.16
CA LEU A 521 -14.22 -9.24 25.35
C LEU A 521 -14.89 -8.12 26.15
N GLU A 522 -15.20 -8.37 27.42
CA GLU A 522 -15.63 -7.36 28.38
C GLU A 522 -14.50 -7.02 29.35
N LEU A 523 -14.33 -5.74 29.67
CA LEU A 523 -13.46 -5.26 30.76
C LEU A 523 -14.29 -4.45 31.72
N ASN A 524 -14.26 -4.83 33.00
CA ASN A 524 -15.02 -4.18 34.07
C ASN A 524 -16.53 -4.02 33.75
N GLY A 525 -17.08 -4.94 32.93
CA GLY A 525 -18.49 -4.97 32.54
C GLY A 525 -18.86 -4.20 31.27
N VAL A 526 -17.88 -3.70 30.51
CA VAL A 526 -18.07 -3.01 29.23
C VAL A 526 -17.44 -3.83 28.10
N ILE A 527 -18.13 -4.02 26.97
CA ILE A 527 -17.56 -4.69 25.80
C ILE A 527 -16.52 -3.77 25.16
N ILE A 528 -15.30 -4.28 25.00
CA ILE A 528 -14.11 -3.53 24.60
C ILE A 528 -13.41 -4.06 23.35
N GLY A 529 -13.79 -5.25 22.87
CA GLY A 529 -13.22 -5.85 21.66
C GLY A 529 -14.03 -7.07 21.21
N SER A 530 -13.96 -7.40 19.93
CA SER A 530 -14.66 -8.54 19.35
C SER A 530 -13.91 -9.16 18.17
N SER A 531 -14.14 -10.45 17.93
CA SER A 531 -13.60 -11.18 16.78
C SER A 531 -14.51 -12.35 16.41
N ASN A 532 -14.32 -12.90 15.21
CA ASN A 532 -14.95 -14.14 14.79
C ASN A 532 -14.02 -15.33 15.01
N LEU A 533 -14.59 -16.47 15.34
CA LEU A 533 -13.92 -17.76 15.50
C LEU A 533 -14.61 -18.82 14.65
N ILE A 534 -13.83 -19.59 13.91
CA ILE A 534 -14.27 -20.74 13.13
C ILE A 534 -13.65 -21.99 13.74
N THR A 535 -14.48 -22.97 14.08
CA THR A 535 -14.02 -24.28 14.59
C THR A 535 -14.44 -25.40 13.64
N TYR A 536 -13.61 -26.42 13.53
CA TYR A 536 -13.88 -27.60 12.70
C TYR A 536 -13.24 -28.84 13.33
N SER A 537 -13.94 -29.97 13.27
CA SER A 537 -13.41 -31.26 13.70
C SER A 537 -12.71 -31.93 12.52
N HIS A 538 -11.42 -32.24 12.64
CA HIS A 538 -10.82 -33.25 11.79
C HIS A 538 -11.44 -34.61 12.16
N LYS A 539 -12.53 -34.98 11.48
CA LYS A 539 -12.89 -36.39 11.39
C LYS A 539 -11.84 -37.06 10.51
N HIS A 540 -10.90 -37.75 11.16
CA HIS A 540 -10.00 -38.71 10.52
C HIS A 540 -10.77 -39.76 9.71
#